data_AF-A0A2N3EXK1-F1
#
_entry.id   AF-A0A2N3EXK1-F1
#
_cell.length_a   1.000
_cell.length_b   1.000
_cell.length_c   1.000
_cell.angle_alpha   90.00
_cell.angle_beta   90.00
_cell.angle_gamma   90.00
#
_symmetry.space_group_name_H-M   'P 1'
#
loop_
_entity.id
_entity.type
_entity.pdbx_description
1 polymer ?
#
loop_
_entity_poly.entity_id
_entity_poly.type
_entity_poly.pdbx_seq_one_letter_code
_entity_poly.pdbx_strand_id
1 'polypeptide(L)'
;MTARTRTTRTRAAESIVRAQGRVVEIAVIGRGLIGSAAARHLARSGHAVILIGPDEPGTMAAHQGVFASHYDEGRITRSLDPDPFWSRVSRASIARYVEIEAASGIGFYTERGVVMAGPEGSDAMERIGQVAARDGIACDRLDDAGLAARFADFRFAPGTMGWHEPQHAGHISPRRLVAAQSRAAERSGARIIKARVLALEERGDGVTIRHEDGETRAARVLVAAGGYTNTLLPEALPLTVMARTVAFFEVSAVEAARLATLPPLIYLHAHGDGPYLLPPIRYPDGRFYLKMGGDPVDRPVCSGAEISDWFRSGGSADVAAFLEGEMRARMPGLAIRGVNRAACVTTFTPEDRARIAMVTNRIGVATAGCGRGAKCSDELGRLGAQVILGQGLPDWARAV
;
A
#
# COMPACT_ATOMS: atom_id res chain seq x y z
N MET A 1 0.66 73.48 -27.65
CA MET A 1 0.87 72.21 -28.38
C MET A 1 2.26 71.73 -28.00
N THR A 2 2.56 70.54 -27.49
CA THR A 2 1.84 69.28 -27.33
C THR A 2 2.67 68.47 -26.33
N ALA A 3 2.00 67.88 -25.34
CA ALA A 3 2.59 67.09 -24.28
C ALA A 3 3.14 65.73 -24.77
N ARG A 4 4.15 65.18 -24.07
CA ARG A 4 3.99 63.97 -23.22
C ARG A 4 5.35 63.48 -22.71
N THR A 5 5.55 63.69 -21.41
CA THR A 5 6.40 62.89 -20.52
C THR A 5 5.85 61.45 -20.46
N ARG A 6 6.70 60.44 -20.63
CA ARG A 6 6.33 59.03 -20.38
C ARG A 6 7.32 58.39 -19.42
N THR A 7 6.86 58.31 -18.18
CA THR A 7 7.45 57.66 -17.02
C THR A 7 7.51 56.15 -17.21
N THR A 8 8.68 55.53 -17.00
CA THR A 8 8.86 54.07 -16.92
C THR A 8 8.94 53.64 -15.44
N ARG A 9 7.77 53.51 -14.82
CA ARG A 9 7.43 52.58 -13.73
C ARG A 9 6.27 51.76 -14.33
N THR A 10 6.14 50.44 -14.28
CA THR A 10 6.37 49.50 -13.17
C THR A 10 6.34 48.08 -13.76
N ARG A 11 7.37 47.25 -13.52
CA ARG A 11 7.29 45.79 -13.66
C ARG A 11 6.95 45.22 -12.27
N ALA A 12 5.72 45.46 -11.83
CA ALA A 12 5.15 44.91 -10.60
C ALA A 12 3.63 45.15 -10.63
N ALA A 13 2.95 44.48 -11.55
CA ALA A 13 1.48 44.52 -11.63
C ALA A 13 0.93 43.34 -12.45
N GLU A 14 1.57 42.16 -12.42
CA GLU A 14 0.84 40.90 -12.58
C GLU A 14 0.17 40.58 -11.24
N SER A 15 -0.70 41.51 -10.83
CA SER A 15 -1.58 41.34 -9.71
C SER A 15 -2.77 40.52 -10.17
N ILE A 16 -2.88 39.32 -9.60
CA ILE A 16 -4.02 38.99 -8.76
C ILE A 16 -5.35 39.27 -9.48
N VAL A 17 -5.68 38.44 -10.46
CA VAL A 17 -7.07 38.05 -10.71
C VAL A 17 -7.28 36.69 -10.03
N ARG A 18 -7.13 36.69 -8.69
CA ARG A 18 -7.73 35.69 -7.80
C ARG A 18 -8.97 36.34 -7.18
N ALA A 19 -9.98 36.58 -8.00
CA ALA A 19 -11.30 36.94 -7.49
C ALA A 19 -12.05 35.62 -7.20
N GLN A 20 -12.39 35.41 -5.92
CA GLN A 20 -13.42 34.49 -5.40
C GLN A 20 -13.15 32.96 -5.34
N GLY A 21 -11.94 32.53 -4.99
CA GLY A 21 -11.70 31.14 -4.58
C GLY A 21 -10.52 31.02 -3.63
N ARG A 22 -10.76 30.99 -2.32
CA ARG A 22 -9.72 30.69 -1.32
C ARG A 22 -9.07 29.36 -1.74
N VAL A 23 -7.76 29.35 -1.99
CA VAL A 23 -7.02 28.10 -2.15
C VAL A 23 -7.12 27.35 -0.84
N VAL A 24 -7.93 26.29 -0.83
CA VAL A 24 -8.14 25.42 0.33
C VAL A 24 -6.89 24.57 0.49
N GLU A 25 -6.10 24.83 1.52
CA GLU A 25 -4.96 23.99 1.87
C GLU A 25 -5.46 22.71 2.54
N ILE A 26 -5.09 21.56 1.97
CA ILE A 26 -5.47 20.23 2.45
C ILE A 26 -4.21 19.55 2.97
N ALA A 27 -4.22 19.12 4.22
CA ALA A 27 -3.15 18.28 4.75
C ALA A 27 -3.50 16.80 4.61
N VAL A 28 -2.54 15.99 4.19
CA VAL A 28 -2.61 14.53 4.21
C VAL A 28 -1.61 14.02 5.23
N ILE A 29 -2.08 13.28 6.23
CA ILE A 29 -1.27 12.80 7.34
C ILE A 29 -1.03 11.32 7.18
N GLY A 30 0.24 10.93 7.14
CA GLY A 30 0.69 9.58 6.84
C GLY A 30 1.25 9.51 5.43
N ARG A 31 2.56 9.77 5.30
CA ARG A 31 3.31 9.59 4.05
C ARG A 31 3.66 8.12 3.79
N GLY A 32 2.65 7.27 3.85
CA GLY A 32 2.73 5.87 3.44
C GLY A 32 2.05 5.63 2.09
N LEU A 33 1.71 4.38 1.81
CA LEU A 33 1.11 3.94 0.54
C LEU A 33 -0.14 4.73 0.15
N ILE A 34 -1.14 4.82 1.02
CA ILE A 34 -2.42 5.50 0.73
C ILE A 34 -2.26 7.02 0.74
N GLY A 35 -1.60 7.59 1.76
CA GLY A 35 -1.52 9.04 1.91
C GLY A 35 -0.63 9.71 0.85
N SER A 36 0.47 9.07 0.43
CA SER A 36 1.28 9.59 -0.70
C SER A 36 0.49 9.61 -2.01
N ALA A 37 -0.31 8.57 -2.27
CA ALA A 37 -1.22 8.53 -3.42
C ALA A 37 -2.30 9.62 -3.34
N ALA A 38 -2.94 9.80 -2.17
CA ALA A 38 -3.95 10.84 -1.98
C ALA A 38 -3.38 12.24 -2.20
N ALA A 39 -2.20 12.52 -1.64
CA ALA A 39 -1.51 13.80 -1.85
C ALA A 39 -1.18 14.04 -3.33
N ARG A 40 -0.73 13.01 -4.06
CA ARG A 40 -0.50 13.12 -5.50
C ARG A 40 -1.78 13.46 -6.26
N HIS A 41 -2.87 12.73 -6.01
CA HIS A 41 -4.16 12.98 -6.69
C HIS A 41 -4.70 14.39 -6.39
N LEU A 42 -4.62 14.86 -5.13
CA LEU A 42 -5.02 16.21 -4.75
C LEU A 42 -4.17 17.28 -5.43
N ALA A 43 -2.84 17.14 -5.39
CA ALA A 43 -1.92 18.12 -5.97
C ALA A 43 -2.06 18.20 -7.49
N ARG A 44 -2.19 17.05 -8.17
CA ARG A 44 -2.46 16.98 -9.61
C ARG A 44 -3.78 17.63 -10.02
N SER A 45 -4.74 17.69 -9.10
CA SER A 45 -6.04 18.37 -9.31
C SER A 45 -5.97 19.88 -9.03
N GLY A 46 -4.78 20.43 -8.75
CA GLY A 46 -4.55 21.87 -8.56
C GLY A 46 -4.78 22.37 -7.13
N HIS A 47 -4.94 21.48 -6.14
CA HIS A 47 -5.09 21.87 -4.74
C HIS A 47 -3.75 22.18 -4.09
N ALA A 48 -3.74 23.09 -3.10
CA ALA A 48 -2.58 23.25 -2.22
C ALA A 48 -2.56 22.10 -1.21
N VAL A 49 -1.49 21.31 -1.24
CA VAL A 49 -1.39 20.08 -0.45
C VAL A 49 -0.15 20.10 0.43
N ILE A 50 -0.34 19.72 1.69
CA ILE A 50 0.76 19.40 2.61
C ILE A 50 0.69 17.89 2.88
N LEU A 51 1.77 17.16 2.57
CA LEU A 51 1.91 15.76 2.92
C LEU A 51 2.85 15.61 4.12
N ILE A 52 2.35 15.08 5.23
CA ILE A 52 3.09 15.01 6.50
C ILE A 52 3.34 13.56 6.88
N GLY A 53 4.60 13.21 7.13
CA GLY A 53 4.99 11.91 7.69
C GLY A 53 6.51 11.74 7.70
N PRO A 54 7.06 11.01 8.68
CA PRO A 54 8.50 10.84 8.83
C PRO A 54 9.11 10.00 7.70
N ASP A 55 10.43 10.11 7.54
CA ASP A 55 11.23 9.21 6.70
C ASP A 55 11.29 7.79 7.31
N GLU A 56 11.58 6.80 6.46
CA GLU A 56 11.85 5.44 6.93
C GLU A 56 13.06 5.44 7.88
N PRO A 57 12.99 4.76 9.05
CA PRO A 57 14.09 4.77 9.99
C PRO A 57 15.31 4.02 9.44
N GLY A 58 16.52 4.53 9.71
CA GLY A 58 17.76 3.83 9.34
C GLY A 58 17.97 2.52 10.10
N THR A 59 17.53 2.45 11.37
CA THR A 59 17.67 1.27 12.23
C THR A 59 16.35 0.97 12.93
N MET A 60 15.70 -0.15 12.58
CA MET A 60 14.38 -0.51 13.12
C MET A 60 14.39 -0.66 14.65
N ALA A 61 15.34 -1.44 15.19
CA ALA A 61 15.37 -1.79 16.61
C ALA A 61 15.59 -0.57 17.54
N ALA A 62 16.28 0.47 17.07
CA ALA A 62 16.58 1.67 17.85
C ALA A 62 15.56 2.80 17.64
N HIS A 63 14.70 2.70 16.63
CA HIS A 63 13.76 3.77 16.28
C HIS A 63 12.73 4.01 17.39
N GLN A 64 12.49 5.28 17.70
CA GLN A 64 11.55 5.72 18.74
C GLN A 64 10.29 6.40 18.17
N GLY A 65 10.22 6.57 16.85
CA GLY A 65 9.08 7.18 16.18
C GLY A 65 7.98 6.18 15.82
N VAL A 66 7.14 6.58 14.87
CA VAL A 66 6.14 5.69 14.26
C VAL A 66 6.77 4.84 13.15
N PHE A 67 6.18 3.68 12.91
CA PHE A 67 6.59 2.74 11.86
C PHE A 67 5.54 2.65 10.75
N ALA A 68 5.87 1.95 9.66
CA ALA A 68 4.95 1.74 8.56
C ALA A 68 5.10 0.34 7.94
N SER A 69 3.99 -0.21 7.46
CA SER A 69 3.91 -1.55 6.85
C SER A 69 4.47 -1.64 5.41
N HIS A 70 5.17 -0.59 4.94
CA HIS A 70 5.67 -0.47 3.56
C HIS A 70 7.20 -0.52 3.43
N TYR A 71 7.93 -0.72 4.54
CA TYR A 71 9.40 -0.83 4.60
C TYR A 71 9.89 -2.15 4.00
N ASP A 72 9.69 -2.32 2.69
CA ASP A 72 9.89 -3.58 1.98
C ASP A 72 10.10 -3.33 0.47
N GLU A 73 10.66 -4.32 -0.22
CA GLU A 73 10.86 -4.32 -1.68
C GLU A 73 9.88 -5.25 -2.43
N GLY A 74 9.05 -6.02 -1.71
CA GLY A 74 8.10 -6.94 -2.36
C GLY A 74 6.67 -6.88 -1.80
N ARG A 75 5.68 -6.61 -2.65
CA ARG A 75 4.27 -6.89 -2.40
C ARG A 75 3.65 -7.42 -3.69
N ILE A 76 2.83 -8.47 -3.59
CA ILE A 76 2.11 -9.02 -4.75
C ILE A 76 1.13 -7.96 -5.25
N THR A 77 1.08 -7.78 -6.57
CA THR A 77 0.06 -6.99 -7.26
C THR A 77 -0.64 -7.85 -8.31
N ARG A 78 -1.96 -7.70 -8.41
CA ARG A 78 -2.84 -8.55 -9.22
C ARG A 78 -4.23 -7.98 -9.36
N SER A 79 -4.92 -8.31 -10.44
CA SER A 79 -6.33 -7.99 -10.65
C SER A 79 -7.24 -9.01 -9.99
N LEU A 80 -6.91 -10.30 -10.06
CA LEU A 80 -7.69 -11.36 -9.42
C LEU A 80 -7.79 -11.09 -7.93
N ASP A 81 -8.93 -11.39 -7.31
CA ASP A 81 -9.16 -11.39 -5.86
C ASP A 81 -10.49 -12.13 -5.60
N PRO A 82 -10.65 -12.91 -4.52
CA PRO A 82 -11.96 -13.48 -4.18
C PRO A 82 -13.00 -12.41 -3.84
N ASP A 83 -12.58 -11.20 -3.41
CA ASP A 83 -13.48 -10.10 -3.15
C ASP A 83 -13.54 -9.12 -4.35
N PRO A 84 -14.73 -8.87 -4.92
CA PRO A 84 -14.97 -7.87 -5.96
C PRO A 84 -14.39 -6.47 -5.70
N PHE A 85 -14.48 -5.97 -4.47
CA PHE A 85 -13.99 -4.65 -4.10
C PHE A 85 -12.48 -4.61 -4.25
N TRP A 86 -11.77 -5.59 -3.67
CA TRP A 86 -10.31 -5.66 -3.71
C TRP A 86 -9.79 -5.90 -5.12
N SER A 87 -10.48 -6.69 -5.94
CA SER A 87 -10.16 -6.83 -7.37
C SER A 87 -10.25 -5.49 -8.09
N ARG A 88 -11.37 -4.77 -7.92
CA ARG A 88 -11.64 -3.50 -8.60
C ARG A 88 -10.65 -2.40 -8.25
N VAL A 89 -10.36 -2.20 -6.95
CA VAL A 89 -9.37 -1.17 -6.55
C VAL A 89 -7.95 -1.52 -7.00
N SER A 90 -7.64 -2.81 -7.14
CA SER A 90 -6.33 -3.25 -7.63
C SER A 90 -6.19 -2.97 -9.11
N ARG A 91 -7.18 -3.37 -9.93
CA ARG A 91 -7.21 -3.06 -11.37
C ARG A 91 -7.07 -1.56 -11.63
N ALA A 92 -7.82 -0.74 -10.91
CA ALA A 92 -7.74 0.72 -11.04
C ALA A 92 -6.35 1.28 -10.69
N SER A 93 -5.69 0.69 -9.69
CA SER A 93 -4.33 1.10 -9.30
C SER A 93 -3.28 0.66 -10.32
N ILE A 94 -3.34 -0.60 -10.75
CA ILE A 94 -2.41 -1.20 -11.72
C ILE A 94 -2.47 -0.45 -13.05
N ALA A 95 -3.67 -0.09 -13.50
CA ALA A 95 -3.88 0.71 -14.71
C ALA A 95 -3.15 2.07 -14.69
N ARG A 96 -2.80 2.58 -13.51
CA ARG A 96 -2.07 3.85 -13.37
C ARG A 96 -0.58 3.69 -13.12
N TYR A 97 -0.04 2.49 -12.92
CA TYR A 97 1.38 2.30 -12.56
C TYR A 97 2.36 2.98 -13.53
N VAL A 98 2.17 2.79 -14.83
CA VAL A 98 3.01 3.42 -15.87
C VAL A 98 3.02 4.95 -15.75
N GLU A 99 1.86 5.54 -15.47
CA GLU A 99 1.73 6.98 -15.27
C GLU A 99 2.47 7.45 -14.01
N ILE A 100 2.42 6.69 -12.91
CA ILE A 100 3.16 7.00 -11.68
C ILE A 100 4.66 6.97 -11.93
N GLU A 101 5.14 5.93 -12.59
CA GLU A 101 6.57 5.76 -12.91
C GLU A 101 7.04 6.88 -13.84
N ALA A 102 6.26 7.26 -14.86
CA ALA A 102 6.58 8.38 -15.75
C ALA A 102 6.60 9.74 -15.01
N ALA A 103 5.58 10.02 -14.19
CA ALA A 103 5.48 11.27 -13.44
C ALA A 103 6.60 11.45 -12.41
N SER A 104 7.13 10.34 -11.86
CA SER A 104 8.15 10.35 -10.82
C SER A 104 9.57 10.07 -11.32
N GLY A 105 9.71 9.38 -12.45
CA GLY A 105 10.98 8.78 -12.91
C GLY A 105 11.47 7.65 -12.01
N ILE A 106 10.61 7.03 -11.20
CA ILE A 106 10.96 5.94 -10.27
C ILE A 106 10.15 4.71 -10.66
N GLY A 107 10.83 3.71 -11.22
CA GLY A 107 10.23 2.38 -11.41
C GLY A 107 9.97 1.71 -10.06
N PHE A 108 8.86 0.99 -9.90
CA PHE A 108 8.53 0.21 -8.71
C PHE A 108 7.77 -1.08 -9.03
N TYR A 109 7.27 -1.26 -10.26
CA TYR A 109 6.51 -2.42 -10.67
C TYR A 109 7.37 -3.40 -11.49
N THR A 110 7.17 -4.70 -11.28
CA THR A 110 7.76 -5.76 -12.08
C THR A 110 6.66 -6.76 -12.45
N GLU A 111 6.30 -6.78 -13.73
CA GLU A 111 5.30 -7.69 -14.27
C GLU A 111 5.88 -9.11 -14.36
N ARG A 112 5.25 -10.05 -13.68
CA ARG A 112 5.64 -11.47 -13.64
C ARG A 112 4.44 -12.41 -13.65
N GLY A 113 3.25 -11.88 -13.90
CA GLY A 113 2.01 -12.58 -13.61
C GLY A 113 1.84 -12.88 -12.12
N VAL A 114 0.83 -13.66 -11.77
CA VAL A 114 0.63 -14.25 -10.45
C VAL A 114 -0.07 -15.58 -10.61
N VAL A 115 0.22 -16.53 -9.71
CA VAL A 115 -0.61 -17.72 -9.56
C VAL A 115 -1.31 -17.70 -8.21
N MET A 116 -2.63 -17.88 -8.22
CA MET A 116 -3.42 -18.17 -7.02
C MET A 116 -3.83 -19.63 -7.10
N ALA A 117 -3.38 -20.45 -6.15
CA ALA A 117 -3.63 -21.89 -6.13
C ALA A 117 -4.26 -22.31 -4.82
N GLY A 118 -5.10 -23.35 -4.83
CA GLY A 118 -5.75 -23.90 -3.65
C GLY A 118 -6.59 -25.13 -3.99
N PRO A 119 -7.23 -25.75 -3.00
CA PRO A 119 -8.07 -26.91 -3.22
C PRO A 119 -9.17 -26.63 -4.25
N GLU A 120 -9.30 -27.53 -5.21
CA GLU A 120 -10.39 -27.47 -6.19
C GLU A 120 -11.76 -27.54 -5.49
N GLY A 121 -12.70 -26.71 -5.95
CA GLY A 121 -14.04 -26.61 -5.36
C GLY A 121 -14.10 -25.85 -4.02
N SER A 122 -12.99 -25.28 -3.54
CA SER A 122 -13.06 -24.39 -2.37
C SER A 122 -13.70 -23.05 -2.72
N ASP A 123 -14.49 -22.52 -1.78
CA ASP A 123 -15.20 -21.23 -1.93
C ASP A 123 -14.31 -20.10 -2.43
N ALA A 124 -13.06 -20.01 -1.94
CA ALA A 124 -12.14 -18.96 -2.33
C ALA A 124 -11.74 -19.07 -3.80
N MET A 125 -11.47 -20.29 -4.29
CA MET A 125 -11.09 -20.53 -5.68
C MET A 125 -12.25 -20.33 -6.64
N GLU A 126 -13.47 -20.70 -6.22
CA GLU A 126 -14.70 -20.42 -6.98
C GLU A 126 -14.96 -18.91 -7.10
N ARG A 127 -14.86 -18.17 -6.00
CA ARG A 127 -15.03 -16.70 -5.99
C ARG A 127 -14.02 -15.99 -6.89
N ILE A 128 -12.76 -16.44 -6.92
CA ILE A 128 -11.75 -15.89 -7.84
C ILE A 128 -12.19 -16.08 -9.30
N GLY A 129 -12.67 -17.28 -9.66
CA GLY A 129 -13.18 -17.58 -10.99
C GLY A 129 -14.42 -16.74 -11.36
N GLN A 130 -15.34 -16.55 -10.41
CA GLN A 130 -16.52 -15.71 -10.58
C GLN A 130 -16.15 -14.24 -10.82
N VAL A 131 -15.20 -13.70 -10.05
CA VAL A 131 -14.69 -12.33 -10.23
C VAL A 131 -14.00 -12.20 -11.59
N ALA A 132 -13.18 -13.18 -11.97
CA ALA A 132 -12.49 -13.17 -13.26
C ALA A 132 -13.47 -13.15 -14.44
N ALA A 133 -14.48 -14.03 -14.41
CA ALA A 133 -15.52 -14.08 -15.43
C ALA A 133 -16.36 -12.80 -15.49
N ARG A 134 -16.80 -12.29 -14.33
CA ARG A 134 -17.62 -11.06 -14.25
C ARG A 134 -16.89 -9.84 -14.81
N ASP A 135 -15.63 -9.66 -14.44
CA ASP A 135 -14.85 -8.45 -14.78
C ASP A 135 -13.99 -8.61 -16.04
N GLY A 136 -14.08 -9.74 -16.73
CA GLY A 136 -13.30 -10.05 -17.93
C GLY A 136 -11.80 -10.04 -17.67
N ILE A 137 -11.35 -10.58 -16.53
CA ILE A 137 -9.92 -10.68 -16.20
C ILE A 137 -9.34 -11.88 -16.96
N ALA A 138 -8.34 -11.63 -17.80
CA ALA A 138 -7.64 -12.68 -18.52
C ALA A 138 -6.81 -13.54 -17.54
N CYS A 139 -7.23 -14.78 -17.34
CA CYS A 139 -6.50 -15.76 -16.54
C CYS A 139 -6.73 -17.18 -17.03
N ASP A 140 -5.72 -18.04 -16.86
CA ASP A 140 -5.82 -19.45 -17.17
C ASP A 140 -6.26 -20.23 -15.93
N ARG A 141 -7.26 -21.11 -16.10
CA ARG A 141 -7.57 -22.15 -15.12
C ARG A 141 -6.64 -23.33 -15.35
N LEU A 142 -5.89 -23.72 -14.33
CA LEU A 142 -4.97 -24.85 -14.34
C LEU A 142 -5.44 -25.90 -13.34
N ASP A 143 -5.44 -27.15 -13.76
CA ASP A 143 -5.57 -28.30 -12.86
C ASP A 143 -4.20 -28.68 -12.29
N ASP A 144 -4.16 -29.77 -11.52
CA ASP A 144 -2.95 -30.28 -10.86
C ASP A 144 -1.80 -30.51 -11.86
N ALA A 145 -2.09 -31.17 -12.99
CA ALA A 145 -1.11 -31.44 -14.03
C ALA A 145 -0.63 -30.16 -14.73
N GLY A 146 -1.54 -29.23 -15.02
CA GLY A 146 -1.22 -27.94 -15.62
C GLY A 146 -0.35 -27.06 -14.71
N LEU A 147 -0.62 -27.05 -13.41
CA LEU A 147 0.20 -26.36 -12.42
C LEU A 147 1.62 -26.95 -12.35
N ALA A 148 1.74 -28.28 -12.24
CA ALA A 148 3.03 -28.96 -12.17
C ALA A 148 3.86 -28.75 -13.45
N ALA A 149 3.23 -28.80 -14.63
CA ALA A 149 3.90 -28.61 -15.90
C ALA A 149 4.38 -27.16 -16.10
N ARG A 150 3.56 -26.17 -15.70
CA ARG A 150 3.86 -24.76 -15.94
C ARG A 150 4.77 -24.13 -14.88
N PHE A 151 4.65 -24.58 -13.63
CA PHE A 151 5.39 -24.04 -12.50
C PHE A 151 6.19 -25.14 -11.80
N ALA A 152 7.14 -25.73 -12.52
CA ALA A 152 7.94 -26.87 -12.07
C ALA A 152 8.79 -26.60 -10.81
N ASP A 153 9.03 -25.33 -10.48
CA ASP A 153 9.70 -24.90 -9.24
C ASP A 153 8.80 -24.99 -8.00
N PHE A 154 7.48 -24.99 -8.19
CA PHE A 154 6.52 -25.18 -7.12
C PHE A 154 6.13 -26.65 -6.97
N ARG A 155 5.68 -26.99 -5.77
CA ARG A 155 5.00 -28.24 -5.45
C ARG A 155 3.62 -27.92 -4.90
N PHE A 156 2.63 -28.61 -5.44
CA PHE A 156 1.23 -28.49 -5.07
C PHE A 156 0.76 -29.83 -4.48
N ALA A 157 -0.21 -29.77 -3.56
CA ALA A 157 -0.81 -31.00 -3.05
C ALA A 157 -1.79 -31.55 -4.10
N PRO A 158 -2.01 -32.87 -4.18
CA PRO A 158 -3.02 -33.44 -5.07
C PRO A 158 -4.39 -32.78 -4.87
N GLY A 159 -5.12 -32.55 -5.96
CA GLY A 159 -6.41 -31.85 -5.92
C GLY A 159 -6.30 -30.34 -5.79
N THR A 160 -5.11 -29.78 -6.05
CA THR A 160 -4.94 -28.33 -6.19
C THR A 160 -5.31 -27.88 -7.60
N MET A 161 -6.02 -26.77 -7.71
CA MET A 161 -6.21 -26.04 -8.96
C MET A 161 -5.64 -24.63 -8.81
N GLY A 162 -5.43 -23.94 -9.94
CA GLY A 162 -4.89 -22.58 -9.93
C GLY A 162 -5.50 -21.66 -10.98
N TRP A 163 -5.57 -20.39 -10.61
CA TRP A 163 -5.81 -19.27 -11.52
C TRP A 163 -4.49 -18.56 -11.78
N HIS A 164 -4.04 -18.58 -13.02
CA HIS A 164 -2.84 -17.87 -13.45
C HIS A 164 -3.22 -16.60 -14.21
N GLU A 165 -2.92 -15.44 -13.64
CA GLU A 165 -3.06 -14.14 -14.30
C GLU A 165 -1.69 -13.73 -14.86
N PRO A 166 -1.44 -13.87 -16.18
CA PRO A 166 -0.09 -13.71 -16.75
C PRO A 166 0.34 -12.25 -16.92
N GLN A 167 -0.61 -11.33 -17.02
CA GLN A 167 -0.40 -9.92 -17.33
C GLN A 167 -1.08 -9.04 -16.29
N HIS A 168 -0.63 -7.79 -16.15
CA HIS A 168 -1.15 -6.85 -15.16
C HIS A 168 -1.05 -7.38 -13.72
N ALA A 169 -0.11 -8.30 -13.49
CA ALA A 169 0.17 -8.91 -12.20
C ALA A 169 1.68 -9.15 -12.03
N GLY A 170 2.11 -9.34 -10.80
CA GLY A 170 3.53 -9.48 -10.45
C GLY A 170 3.78 -8.95 -9.05
N HIS A 171 4.82 -8.15 -8.90
CA HIS A 171 5.12 -7.53 -7.63
C HIS A 171 5.52 -6.06 -7.77
N ILE A 172 5.32 -5.33 -6.69
CA ILE A 172 5.81 -3.96 -6.53
C ILE A 172 6.81 -3.88 -5.39
N SER A 173 7.71 -2.90 -5.46
CA SER A 173 8.41 -2.38 -4.30
C SER A 173 7.56 -1.31 -3.62
N PRO A 174 6.95 -1.58 -2.44
CA PRO A 174 6.13 -0.59 -1.76
C PRO A 174 6.94 0.62 -1.28
N ARG A 175 8.22 0.44 -0.92
CA ARG A 175 9.14 1.55 -0.62
C ARG A 175 9.29 2.48 -1.83
N ARG A 176 9.55 1.91 -3.02
CA ARG A 176 9.70 2.68 -4.25
C ARG A 176 8.38 3.28 -4.74
N LEU A 177 7.24 2.60 -4.54
CA LEU A 177 5.93 3.17 -4.83
C LEU A 177 5.65 4.42 -4.00
N VAL A 178 5.91 4.39 -2.69
CA VAL A 178 5.76 5.59 -1.83
C VAL A 178 6.68 6.71 -2.31
N ALA A 179 7.94 6.41 -2.60
CA ALA A 179 8.88 7.39 -3.14
C ALA A 179 8.40 7.98 -4.49
N ALA A 180 7.87 7.15 -5.39
CA ALA A 180 7.31 7.58 -6.67
C ALA A 180 6.11 8.51 -6.49
N GLN A 181 5.16 8.12 -5.63
CA GLN A 181 3.97 8.92 -5.31
C GLN A 181 4.33 10.27 -4.68
N SER A 182 5.22 10.27 -3.68
CA SER A 182 5.68 11.50 -3.03
C SER A 182 6.39 12.43 -4.00
N ARG A 183 7.30 11.92 -4.83
CA ARG A 183 8.00 12.73 -5.85
C ARG A 183 7.05 13.29 -6.90
N ALA A 184 6.07 12.51 -7.34
CA ALA A 184 5.04 12.98 -8.27
C ALA A 184 4.13 14.05 -7.64
N ALA A 185 3.82 13.94 -6.35
CA ALA A 185 3.08 14.95 -5.61
C ALA A 185 3.88 16.27 -5.50
N GLU A 186 5.16 16.21 -5.14
CA GLU A 186 6.04 17.39 -5.08
C GLU A 186 6.19 18.08 -6.44
N ARG A 187 6.37 17.30 -7.52
CA ARG A 187 6.38 17.83 -8.89
C ARG A 187 5.06 18.52 -9.29
N SER A 188 3.97 18.16 -8.63
CA SER A 188 2.65 18.77 -8.80
C SER A 188 2.39 19.92 -7.80
N GLY A 189 3.41 20.34 -7.02
CA GLY A 189 3.33 21.46 -6.10
C GLY A 189 2.97 21.11 -4.65
N ALA A 190 2.89 19.83 -4.28
CA ALA A 190 2.70 19.45 -2.88
C ALA A 190 3.94 19.78 -2.04
N ARG A 191 3.74 20.24 -0.80
CA ARG A 191 4.80 20.42 0.18
C ARG A 191 4.90 19.18 1.07
N ILE A 192 6.11 18.68 1.30
CA ILE A 192 6.35 17.56 2.23
C ILE A 192 6.92 18.07 3.55
N ILE A 193 6.32 17.65 4.66
CA ILE A 193 6.88 17.81 6.01
C ILE A 193 7.29 16.43 6.53
N LYS A 194 8.57 16.28 6.87
CA LYS A 194 9.19 15.01 7.28
C LYS A 194 9.09 14.77 8.79
N ALA A 195 7.93 15.03 9.37
CA ALA A 195 7.71 14.97 10.81
C ALA A 195 6.60 13.97 11.16
N ARG A 196 6.66 13.40 12.37
CA ARG A 196 5.51 12.72 12.96
C ARG A 196 4.48 13.75 13.41
N VAL A 197 3.21 13.49 13.10
CA VAL A 197 2.08 14.23 13.68
C VAL A 197 1.78 13.70 15.08
N LEU A 198 1.58 14.63 16.02
CA LEU A 198 1.35 14.38 17.44
C LEU A 198 -0.12 14.57 17.83
N ALA A 199 -0.83 15.52 17.22
CA ALA A 199 -2.24 15.79 17.51
C ALA A 199 -2.91 16.60 16.40
N LEU A 200 -4.25 16.51 16.37
CA LEU A 200 -5.13 17.31 15.53
C LEU A 200 -6.13 18.05 16.41
N GLU A 201 -6.38 19.32 16.10
CA GLU A 201 -7.38 20.12 16.79
C GLU A 201 -8.16 20.97 15.80
N GLU A 202 -9.47 20.80 15.73
CA GLU A 202 -10.32 21.68 14.92
C GLU A 202 -10.46 23.04 15.63
N ARG A 203 -9.94 24.11 15.03
CA ARG A 203 -9.98 25.48 15.57
C ARG A 203 -10.47 26.48 14.52
N GLY A 204 -11.57 27.16 14.83
CA GLY A 204 -12.16 28.18 13.98
C GLY A 204 -12.50 27.64 12.59
N ASP A 205 -11.91 28.22 11.55
CA ASP A 205 -12.14 27.84 10.14
C ASP A 205 -11.18 26.78 9.58
N GLY A 206 -10.46 26.02 10.42
CA GLY A 206 -9.51 24.99 9.98
C GLY A 206 -9.13 23.97 11.05
N VAL A 207 -8.09 23.19 10.75
CA VAL A 207 -7.49 22.19 11.64
C VAL A 207 -6.04 22.59 11.91
N THR A 208 -5.70 22.68 13.19
CA THR A 208 -4.33 22.83 13.67
C THR A 208 -3.68 21.44 13.77
N ILE A 209 -2.49 21.30 13.21
CA ILE A 209 -1.73 20.06 13.11
C ILE A 209 -0.43 20.26 13.87
N ARG A 210 -0.32 19.63 15.04
CA ARG A 210 0.92 19.64 15.82
C ARG A 210 1.78 18.46 15.41
N HIS A 211 3.03 18.72 15.04
CA HIS A 211 4.02 17.73 14.65
C HIS A 211 5.35 17.99 15.36
N GLU A 212 6.32 17.08 15.24
CA GLU A 212 7.62 17.20 15.91
C GLU A 212 8.36 18.51 15.57
N ASP A 213 8.25 18.97 14.32
CA ASP A 213 8.91 20.20 13.85
C ASP A 213 8.10 21.49 14.13
N GLY A 214 7.00 21.42 14.89
CA GLY A 214 6.16 22.58 15.23
C GLY A 214 4.68 22.43 14.86
N GLU A 215 4.08 23.49 14.35
CA GLU A 215 2.65 23.57 14.06
C GLU A 215 2.39 24.04 12.62
N THR A 216 1.44 23.39 11.96
CA THR A 216 0.91 23.82 10.66
C THR A 216 -0.62 23.84 10.71
N ARG A 217 -1.25 24.68 9.88
CA ARG A 217 -2.72 24.75 9.77
C ARG A 217 -3.16 24.30 8.37
N ALA A 218 -4.31 23.67 8.28
CA ALA A 218 -4.96 23.35 7.01
C ALA A 218 -6.47 23.55 7.12
N ALA A 219 -7.15 23.76 5.99
CA ALA A 219 -8.61 23.89 5.99
C ALA A 219 -9.31 22.53 6.23
N ARG A 220 -8.71 21.46 5.72
CA ARG A 220 -9.15 20.07 5.86
C ARG A 220 -7.96 19.12 6.01
N VAL A 221 -8.19 17.97 6.65
CA VAL A 221 -7.16 16.96 6.93
C VAL A 221 -7.65 15.59 6.50
N LEU A 222 -6.88 14.88 5.69
CA LEU A 222 -7.06 13.46 5.42
C LEU A 222 -6.06 12.64 6.26
N VAL A 223 -6.56 11.83 7.19
CA VAL A 223 -5.74 10.91 7.99
C VAL A 223 -5.61 9.56 7.28
N ALA A 224 -4.40 9.24 6.87
CA ALA A 224 -3.99 7.98 6.22
C ALA A 224 -2.84 7.31 6.99
N ALA A 225 -2.94 7.29 8.32
CA ALA A 225 -1.87 6.88 9.24
C ALA A 225 -1.82 5.36 9.53
N GLY A 226 -2.45 4.53 8.69
CA GLY A 226 -2.40 3.06 8.82
C GLY A 226 -2.81 2.58 10.23
N GLY A 227 -2.01 1.70 10.83
CA GLY A 227 -2.27 1.20 12.20
C GLY A 227 -2.28 2.28 13.29
N TYR A 228 -1.71 3.46 13.02
CA TYR A 228 -1.72 4.58 13.95
C TYR A 228 -2.93 5.52 13.77
N THR A 229 -3.89 5.19 12.89
CA THR A 229 -5.03 6.06 12.59
C THR A 229 -5.78 6.50 13.85
N ASN A 230 -6.15 5.56 14.73
CA ASN A 230 -6.90 5.85 15.96
C ASN A 230 -6.10 6.66 17.00
N THR A 231 -4.79 6.88 16.81
CA THR A 231 -3.99 7.76 17.68
C THR A 231 -4.18 9.24 17.38
N LEU A 232 -4.81 9.58 16.25
CA LEU A 232 -4.99 10.96 15.77
C LEU A 232 -6.45 11.41 15.68
N LEU A 233 -7.40 10.47 15.83
CA LEU A 233 -8.82 10.77 15.68
C LEU A 233 -9.45 11.18 17.01
N PRO A 234 -10.45 12.07 16.99
CA PRO A 234 -11.20 12.43 18.19
C PRO A 234 -12.02 11.25 18.72
N GLU A 235 -12.55 10.41 17.82
CA GLU A 235 -13.26 9.18 18.13
C GLU A 235 -12.60 8.01 17.40
N ALA A 236 -12.37 6.91 18.13
CA ALA A 236 -11.73 5.73 17.56
C ALA A 236 -12.66 5.02 16.59
N LEU A 237 -12.14 4.66 15.41
CA LEU A 237 -12.85 3.81 14.46
C LEU A 237 -12.74 2.34 14.91
N PRO A 238 -13.69 1.46 14.53
CA PRO A 238 -13.61 0.03 14.80
C PRO A 238 -12.52 -0.59 13.93
N LEU A 239 -11.26 -0.45 14.34
CA LEU A 239 -10.09 -0.96 13.62
C LEU A 239 -9.37 -1.98 14.49
N THR A 240 -9.06 -3.13 13.89
CA THR A 240 -8.20 -4.14 14.51
C THR A 240 -6.84 -4.10 13.83
N VAL A 241 -5.80 -3.74 14.60
CA VAL A 241 -4.42 -3.82 14.11
C VAL A 241 -3.85 -5.16 14.55
N MET A 242 -3.42 -5.95 13.58
CA MET A 242 -2.84 -7.27 13.80
C MET A 242 -1.33 -7.24 13.57
N ALA A 243 -0.58 -7.77 14.52
CA ALA A 243 0.83 -8.08 14.38
C ALA A 243 1.01 -9.23 13.36
N ARG A 244 1.94 -9.04 12.44
CA ARG A 244 2.28 -10.02 11.39
C ARG A 244 3.78 -10.20 11.28
N THR A 245 4.21 -11.42 11.05
CA THR A 245 5.59 -11.79 10.73
C THR A 245 5.70 -12.19 9.27
N VAL A 246 6.80 -11.80 8.62
CA VAL A 246 7.21 -12.30 7.31
C VAL A 246 8.60 -12.91 7.41
N ALA A 247 8.89 -13.91 6.56
CA ALA A 247 10.19 -14.56 6.47
C ALA A 247 10.83 -14.29 5.11
N PHE A 248 12.14 -14.03 5.11
CA PHE A 248 12.96 -13.80 3.94
C PHE A 248 13.96 -14.94 3.81
N PHE A 249 14.07 -15.50 2.61
CA PHE A 249 14.92 -16.64 2.31
C PHE A 249 16.02 -16.18 1.35
N GLU A 250 17.22 -16.01 1.89
CA GLU A 250 18.37 -15.57 1.12
C GLU A 250 18.76 -16.64 0.10
N VAL A 251 18.98 -16.23 -1.14
CA VAL A 251 19.46 -17.10 -2.21
C VAL A 251 20.67 -16.49 -2.91
N SER A 252 21.41 -17.34 -3.62
CA SER A 252 22.52 -16.88 -4.46
C SER A 252 22.04 -16.05 -5.65
N ALA A 253 22.92 -15.23 -6.23
CA ALA A 253 22.63 -14.55 -7.49
C ALA A 253 22.34 -15.54 -8.64
N VAL A 254 22.98 -16.71 -8.65
CA VAL A 254 22.74 -17.78 -9.64
C VAL A 254 21.33 -18.35 -9.49
N GLU A 255 20.92 -18.62 -8.26
CA GLU A 255 19.58 -19.14 -7.95
C GLU A 255 18.50 -18.10 -8.22
N ALA A 256 18.77 -16.83 -7.89
CA ALA A 256 17.89 -15.72 -8.24
C ALA A 256 17.71 -15.58 -9.76
N ALA A 257 18.78 -15.75 -10.54
CA ALA A 257 18.70 -15.73 -12.00
C ALA A 257 17.90 -16.92 -12.56
N ARG A 258 18.09 -18.12 -12.00
CA ARG A 258 17.33 -19.33 -12.36
C ARG A 258 15.82 -19.13 -12.16
N LEU A 259 15.44 -18.42 -11.11
CA LEU A 259 14.06 -18.14 -10.73
C LEU A 259 13.54 -16.77 -11.20
N ALA A 260 14.23 -16.10 -12.14
CA ALA A 260 13.91 -14.72 -12.53
C ALA A 260 12.54 -14.53 -13.19
N THR A 261 11.96 -15.60 -13.74
CA THR A 261 10.63 -15.64 -14.35
C THR A 261 9.56 -16.23 -13.43
N LEU A 262 9.91 -16.62 -12.20
CA LEU A 262 8.96 -17.19 -11.25
C LEU A 262 7.89 -16.14 -10.91
N PRO A 263 6.59 -16.45 -11.07
CA PRO A 263 5.54 -15.56 -10.60
C PRO A 263 5.47 -15.59 -9.07
N PRO A 264 4.97 -14.52 -8.42
CA PRO A 264 4.47 -14.64 -7.06
C PRO A 264 3.34 -15.69 -6.98
N LEU A 265 3.26 -16.35 -5.84
CA LEU A 265 2.26 -17.38 -5.54
C LEU A 265 1.42 -16.93 -4.35
N ILE A 266 0.11 -17.15 -4.42
CA ILE A 266 -0.76 -17.19 -3.24
C ILE A 266 -1.30 -18.61 -3.16
N TYR A 267 -1.00 -19.30 -2.06
CA TYR A 267 -1.46 -20.66 -1.83
C TYR A 267 -2.53 -20.62 -0.74
N LEU A 268 -3.78 -20.84 -1.13
CA LEU A 268 -4.94 -20.80 -0.27
C LEU A 268 -5.26 -22.21 0.25
N HIS A 269 -5.51 -22.32 1.54
CA HIS A 269 -6.07 -23.49 2.17
C HIS A 269 -7.59 -23.53 1.97
N ALA A 270 -8.24 -24.63 2.39
CA ALA A 270 -9.68 -24.84 2.21
C ALA A 270 -10.54 -23.72 2.84
N HIS A 271 -10.09 -23.11 3.94
CA HIS A 271 -10.79 -22.02 4.62
C HIS A 271 -10.50 -20.63 4.01
N GLY A 272 -9.68 -20.56 2.95
CA GLY A 272 -9.38 -19.32 2.21
C GLY A 272 -8.26 -18.47 2.81
N ASP A 273 -7.68 -18.87 3.93
CA ASP A 273 -6.41 -18.36 4.44
C ASP A 273 -5.23 -19.04 3.75
N GLY A 274 -4.00 -18.57 3.98
CA GLY A 274 -2.81 -19.27 3.51
C GLY A 274 -1.64 -18.34 3.17
N PRO A 275 -0.45 -18.92 2.90
CA PRO A 275 0.73 -18.14 2.64
C PRO A 275 0.74 -17.52 1.24
N TYR A 276 1.49 -16.43 1.14
CA TYR A 276 1.90 -15.84 -0.13
C TYR A 276 3.42 -15.86 -0.24
N LEU A 277 3.92 -16.02 -1.46
CA LEU A 277 5.33 -16.10 -1.80
C LEU A 277 5.66 -15.08 -2.89
N LEU A 278 6.75 -14.35 -2.69
CA LEU A 278 7.34 -13.47 -3.69
C LEU A 278 8.61 -14.12 -4.27
N PRO A 279 8.86 -13.94 -5.58
CA PRO A 279 10.07 -14.44 -6.22
C PRO A 279 11.32 -13.73 -5.69
N PRO A 280 12.53 -14.14 -6.11
CA PRO A 280 13.75 -13.48 -5.69
C PRO A 280 13.74 -11.99 -6.06
N ILE A 281 13.81 -11.13 -5.04
CA ILE A 281 13.91 -9.68 -5.19
C ILE A 281 15.24 -9.24 -4.59
N ARG A 282 15.91 -8.28 -5.24
CA ARG A 282 17.13 -7.66 -4.70
C ARG A 282 16.76 -6.58 -3.68
N TYR A 283 17.29 -6.66 -2.47
CA TYR A 283 17.05 -5.69 -1.40
C TYR A 283 18.19 -4.66 -1.31
N PRO A 284 18.02 -3.55 -0.54
CA PRO A 284 19.04 -2.50 -0.44
C PRO A 284 20.40 -2.94 0.11
N ASP A 285 20.44 -4.06 0.85
CA ASP A 285 21.67 -4.71 1.32
C ASP A 285 22.44 -5.43 0.18
N GLY A 286 21.91 -5.41 -1.04
CA GLY A 286 22.50 -6.01 -2.23
C GLY A 286 22.21 -7.50 -2.40
N ARG A 287 21.54 -8.15 -1.44
CA ARG A 287 21.22 -9.59 -1.45
C ARG A 287 19.88 -9.87 -2.12
N PHE A 288 19.67 -11.13 -2.50
CA PHE A 288 18.42 -11.60 -3.07
C PHE A 288 17.64 -12.43 -2.07
N TYR A 289 16.36 -12.13 -1.93
CA TYR A 289 15.46 -12.86 -1.05
C TYR A 289 14.19 -13.25 -1.78
N LEU A 290 13.78 -14.51 -1.64
CA LEU A 290 12.36 -14.83 -1.70
C LEU A 290 11.73 -14.39 -0.39
N LYS A 291 10.45 -14.04 -0.41
CA LYS A 291 9.72 -13.71 0.82
C LYS A 291 8.44 -14.49 0.92
N MET A 292 8.17 -15.03 2.10
CA MET A 292 6.88 -15.60 2.44
C MET A 292 6.22 -14.81 3.58
N GLY A 293 4.91 -14.61 3.46
CA GLY A 293 4.06 -14.19 4.56
C GLY A 293 2.79 -15.03 4.60
N GLY A 294 2.01 -14.92 5.65
CA GLY A 294 0.91 -15.85 5.94
C GLY A 294 0.96 -16.25 7.40
N ASP A 295 1.01 -15.24 8.28
CA ASP A 295 1.11 -15.44 9.72
C ASP A 295 -0.15 -16.15 10.22
N PRO A 296 -0.05 -17.38 10.76
CA PRO A 296 -1.21 -18.14 11.22
C PRO A 296 -1.72 -17.66 12.58
N VAL A 297 -1.03 -16.71 13.23
CA VAL A 297 -1.36 -16.24 14.57
C VAL A 297 -2.05 -14.89 14.50
N ASP A 298 -3.30 -14.84 14.96
CA ASP A 298 -4.01 -13.59 15.17
C ASP A 298 -3.62 -12.96 16.51
N ARG A 299 -2.69 -12.01 16.43
CA ARG A 299 -2.21 -11.21 17.55
C ARG A 299 -2.63 -9.75 17.38
N PRO A 300 -3.72 -9.28 18.01
CA PRO A 300 -4.06 -7.87 18.02
C PRO A 300 -3.01 -7.06 18.79
N VAL A 301 -2.76 -5.83 18.35
CA VAL A 301 -1.99 -4.81 19.05
C VAL A 301 -2.87 -3.58 19.24
N CYS A 302 -3.00 -3.12 20.49
CA CYS A 302 -4.10 -2.24 20.90
C CYS A 302 -3.68 -0.78 21.07
N SER A 303 -2.38 -0.47 20.95
CA SER A 303 -1.86 0.88 21.14
C SER A 303 -0.72 1.21 20.18
N GLY A 304 -0.47 2.51 19.96
CA GLY A 304 0.68 2.95 19.16
C GLY A 304 2.02 2.49 19.73
N ALA A 305 2.12 2.36 21.06
CA ALA A 305 3.30 1.85 21.74
C ALA A 305 3.51 0.35 21.42
N GLU A 306 2.48 -0.46 21.54
CA GLU A 306 2.54 -1.89 21.19
C GLU A 306 2.87 -2.13 19.71
N ILE A 307 2.34 -1.32 18.80
CA ILE A 307 2.71 -1.38 17.38
C ILE A 307 4.22 -1.13 17.24
N SER A 308 4.74 -0.07 17.86
CA SER A 308 6.17 0.26 17.81
C SER A 308 7.04 -0.82 18.44
N ASP A 309 6.64 -1.39 19.58
CA ASP A 309 7.34 -2.50 20.23
C ASP A 309 7.37 -3.75 19.36
N TRP A 310 6.25 -4.06 18.70
CA TRP A 310 6.19 -5.16 17.75
C TRP A 310 7.17 -4.99 16.59
N PHE A 311 7.20 -3.80 15.96
CA PHE A 311 8.17 -3.53 14.89
C PHE A 311 9.62 -3.68 15.36
N ARG A 312 9.95 -3.19 16.58
CA ARG A 312 11.30 -3.34 17.15
C ARG A 312 11.70 -4.78 17.45
N SER A 313 10.74 -5.67 17.72
CA SER A 313 11.00 -7.09 17.96
C SER A 313 11.44 -7.86 16.70
N GLY A 314 11.19 -7.30 15.51
CA GLY A 314 11.44 -7.95 14.23
C GLY A 314 10.48 -9.10 13.91
N GLY A 315 9.44 -9.34 14.71
CA GLY A 315 8.44 -10.38 14.50
C GLY A 315 8.62 -11.63 15.37
N SER A 316 7.85 -12.68 15.09
CA SER A 316 7.89 -13.95 15.84
C SER A 316 8.88 -14.95 15.23
N ALA A 317 9.73 -15.56 16.05
CA ALA A 317 10.62 -16.64 15.61
C ALA A 317 9.83 -17.90 15.22
N ASP A 318 8.79 -18.25 15.99
CA ASP A 318 7.97 -19.44 15.74
C ASP A 318 7.21 -19.32 14.42
N VAL A 319 6.67 -18.13 14.12
CA VAL A 319 6.02 -17.87 12.83
C VAL A 319 7.03 -17.95 11.69
N ALA A 320 8.25 -17.42 11.87
CA ALA A 320 9.29 -17.53 10.84
C ALA A 320 9.68 -19.00 10.57
N ALA A 321 9.77 -19.84 11.60
CA ALA A 321 10.01 -21.28 11.45
C ALA A 321 8.86 -22.00 10.75
N PHE A 322 7.61 -21.64 11.08
CA PHE A 322 6.43 -22.12 10.35
C PHE A 322 6.48 -21.76 8.85
N LEU A 323 6.76 -20.49 8.53
CA LEU A 323 6.87 -20.02 7.15
C LEU A 323 8.05 -20.67 6.40
N GLU A 324 9.14 -21.03 7.10
CA GLU A 324 10.21 -21.82 6.50
C GLU A 324 9.74 -23.24 6.14
N GLY A 325 8.95 -23.89 7.01
CA GLY A 325 8.31 -25.17 6.70
C GLY A 325 7.44 -25.08 5.45
N GLU A 326 6.58 -24.06 5.36
CA GLU A 326 5.74 -23.80 4.19
C GLU A 326 6.57 -23.55 2.92
N MET A 327 7.64 -22.76 3.02
CA MET A 327 8.57 -22.52 1.90
C MET A 327 9.19 -23.83 1.41
N ARG A 328 9.68 -24.68 2.30
CA ARG A 328 10.29 -25.98 1.92
C ARG A 328 9.27 -26.96 1.35
N ALA A 329 8.02 -26.91 1.83
CA ALA A 329 6.93 -27.71 1.26
C ALA A 329 6.58 -27.26 -0.16
N ARG A 330 6.54 -25.94 -0.42
CA ARG A 330 6.21 -25.39 -1.74
C ARG A 330 7.38 -25.42 -2.72
N MET A 331 8.61 -25.28 -2.25
CA MET A 331 9.82 -25.22 -3.09
C MET A 331 10.94 -26.11 -2.51
N PRO A 332 10.81 -27.45 -2.54
CA PRO A 332 11.78 -28.35 -1.91
C PRO A 332 13.18 -28.29 -2.52
N GLY A 333 13.30 -27.86 -3.78
CA GLY A 333 14.58 -27.67 -4.47
C GLY A 333 15.27 -26.33 -4.20
N LEU A 334 14.67 -25.45 -3.39
CA LEU A 334 15.21 -24.10 -3.16
C LEU A 334 16.49 -24.13 -2.33
N ALA A 335 17.58 -23.59 -2.89
CA ALA A 335 18.86 -23.47 -2.20
C ALA A 335 18.91 -22.25 -1.26
N ILE A 336 18.30 -22.39 -0.07
CA ILE A 336 18.27 -21.35 0.97
C ILE A 336 19.65 -21.20 1.63
N ARG A 337 20.22 -19.99 1.61
CA ARG A 337 21.50 -19.63 2.24
C ARG A 337 21.35 -19.08 3.65
N GLY A 338 20.20 -18.50 3.95
CA GLY A 338 19.91 -17.88 5.24
C GLY A 338 18.44 -17.53 5.34
N VAL A 339 17.94 -17.43 6.57
CA VAL A 339 16.57 -17.05 6.86
C VAL A 339 16.56 -15.85 7.79
N ASN A 340 15.88 -14.79 7.38
CA ASN A 340 15.64 -13.59 8.17
C ASN A 340 14.14 -13.40 8.36
N ARG A 341 13.76 -12.57 9.34
CA ARG A 341 12.35 -12.21 9.57
C ARG A 341 12.18 -10.71 9.77
N ALA A 342 10.98 -10.22 9.52
CA ALA A 342 10.59 -8.86 9.89
C ALA A 342 9.18 -8.82 10.46
N ALA A 343 8.96 -7.83 11.33
CA ALA A 343 7.65 -7.46 11.83
C ALA A 343 6.95 -6.53 10.82
N CYS A 344 5.64 -6.72 10.71
CA CYS A 344 4.72 -5.86 10.01
C CYS A 344 3.41 -5.78 10.82
N VAL A 345 2.54 -4.85 10.45
CA VAL A 345 1.15 -4.85 10.92
C VAL A 345 0.18 -4.75 9.76
N THR A 346 -1.02 -5.30 9.95
CA THR A 346 -2.17 -5.15 9.06
C THR A 346 -3.33 -4.54 9.84
N THR A 347 -4.05 -3.61 9.23
CA THR A 347 -5.19 -2.94 9.86
C THR A 347 -6.47 -3.35 9.14
N PHE A 348 -7.42 -3.89 9.90
CA PHE A 348 -8.69 -4.41 9.41
C PHE A 348 -9.86 -3.58 9.92
N THR A 349 -10.92 -3.48 9.11
CA THR A 349 -12.26 -3.12 9.58
C THR A 349 -13.09 -4.40 9.76
N PRO A 350 -14.24 -4.36 10.45
CA PRO A 350 -15.13 -5.51 10.59
C PRO A 350 -15.61 -6.08 9.24
N GLU A 351 -15.75 -5.22 8.24
CA GLU A 351 -16.25 -5.58 6.90
C GLU A 351 -15.13 -6.04 5.94
N ASP A 352 -13.88 -6.13 6.42
CA ASP A 352 -12.70 -6.47 5.62
C ASP A 352 -12.49 -5.55 4.39
N ARG A 353 -12.87 -4.27 4.53
CA ARG A 353 -12.79 -3.23 3.49
C ARG A 353 -12.01 -2.01 3.97
N ALA A 354 -11.52 -1.21 3.02
CA ALA A 354 -10.88 0.06 3.38
C ALA A 354 -11.89 1.04 4.00
N ARG A 355 -11.48 1.72 5.09
CA ARG A 355 -12.29 2.78 5.69
C ARG A 355 -11.94 4.11 5.04
N ILE A 356 -12.86 4.63 4.22
CA ILE A 356 -12.72 5.91 3.51
C ILE A 356 -13.98 6.74 3.77
N ALA A 357 -13.87 7.78 4.60
CA ALA A 357 -15.03 8.58 5.01
C ALA A 357 -14.61 9.92 5.62
N MET A 358 -15.53 10.89 5.67
CA MET A 358 -15.42 12.02 6.60
C MET A 358 -15.75 11.53 8.01
N VAL A 359 -14.96 11.94 9.00
CA VAL A 359 -15.22 11.67 10.43
C VAL A 359 -15.69 12.91 11.17
N THR A 360 -15.30 14.09 10.70
CA THR A 360 -15.88 15.39 11.07
C THR A 360 -16.17 16.18 9.80
N ASN A 361 -16.56 17.45 9.93
CA ASN A 361 -16.72 18.34 8.77
C ASN A 361 -15.40 18.70 8.07
N ARG A 362 -14.23 18.49 8.72
CA ARG A 362 -12.91 18.86 8.17
C ARG A 362 -11.89 17.73 8.18
N ILE A 363 -12.11 16.69 8.98
CA ILE A 363 -11.23 15.54 9.06
C ILE A 363 -11.88 14.36 8.34
N GLY A 364 -11.17 13.81 7.37
CA GLY A 364 -11.51 12.55 6.72
C GLY A 364 -10.44 11.50 6.99
N VAL A 365 -10.75 10.25 6.67
CA VAL A 365 -9.87 9.10 6.82
C VAL A 365 -9.78 8.32 5.51
N ALA A 366 -8.61 7.73 5.25
CA ALA A 366 -8.41 6.71 4.23
C ALA A 366 -7.39 5.69 4.77
N THR A 367 -7.89 4.57 5.30
CA THR A 367 -7.08 3.61 6.05
C THR A 367 -7.58 2.17 5.87
N ALA A 368 -6.99 1.23 6.63
CA ALA A 368 -7.37 -0.17 6.68
C ALA A 368 -7.26 -0.90 5.32
N GLY A 369 -6.03 -1.07 4.84
CA GLY A 369 -5.78 -1.88 3.65
C GLY A 369 -6.09 -3.37 3.80
N CYS A 370 -6.48 -3.85 5.00
CA CYS A 370 -6.90 -5.22 5.28
C CYS A 370 -5.97 -6.30 4.69
N GLY A 371 -4.66 -6.10 4.81
CA GLY A 371 -3.65 -7.01 4.24
C GLY A 371 -3.46 -6.94 2.70
N ARG A 372 -4.33 -6.22 1.97
CA ARG A 372 -4.32 -6.10 0.49
C ARG A 372 -3.99 -4.70 -0.02
N GLY A 373 -3.83 -3.73 0.88
CA GLY A 373 -3.69 -2.31 0.57
C GLY A 373 -2.50 -1.92 -0.31
N ALA A 374 -1.41 -2.70 -0.34
CA ALA A 374 -0.22 -2.33 -1.11
C ALA A 374 -0.50 -2.26 -2.62
N LYS A 375 -1.11 -3.31 -3.20
CA LYS A 375 -1.44 -3.38 -4.63
C LYS A 375 -2.41 -2.30 -5.09
N CYS A 376 -3.32 -1.89 -4.20
CA CYS A 376 -4.44 -1.01 -4.53
C CYS A 376 -4.36 0.39 -3.89
N SER A 377 -3.23 0.71 -3.26
CA SER A 377 -3.06 1.95 -2.49
C SER A 377 -3.28 3.23 -3.30
N ASP A 378 -3.01 3.19 -4.61
CA ASP A 378 -3.24 4.30 -5.50
C ASP A 378 -4.73 4.67 -5.59
N GLU A 379 -5.60 3.69 -5.82
CA GLU A 379 -7.04 3.89 -5.87
C GLU A 379 -7.62 4.24 -4.51
N LEU A 380 -7.15 3.60 -3.43
CA LEU A 380 -7.59 3.97 -2.07
C LEU A 380 -7.23 5.44 -1.75
N GLY A 381 -6.04 5.89 -2.15
CA GLY A 381 -5.63 7.28 -2.03
C GLY A 381 -6.49 8.22 -2.88
N ARG A 382 -6.82 7.84 -4.11
CA ARG A 382 -7.72 8.59 -5.00
C ARG A 382 -9.11 8.77 -4.39
N LEU A 383 -9.69 7.70 -3.85
CA LEU A 383 -10.99 7.73 -3.18
C LEU A 383 -10.94 8.58 -1.90
N GLY A 384 -9.84 8.51 -1.14
CA GLY A 384 -9.60 9.42 -0.01
C GLY A 384 -9.54 10.89 -0.42
N ALA A 385 -8.90 11.20 -1.56
CA ALA A 385 -8.89 12.53 -2.14
C ALA A 385 -10.30 13.01 -2.55
N GLN A 386 -11.14 12.14 -3.10
CA GLN A 386 -12.53 12.49 -3.43
C GLN A 386 -13.33 12.85 -2.17
N VAL A 387 -13.25 12.02 -1.14
CA VAL A 387 -14.00 12.24 0.10
C VAL A 387 -13.59 13.52 0.81
N ILE A 388 -12.29 13.84 0.90
CA ILE A 388 -11.86 15.08 1.57
C ILE A 388 -12.30 16.34 0.81
N LEU A 389 -12.50 16.23 -0.51
CA LEU A 389 -13.08 17.28 -1.36
C LEU A 389 -14.61 17.36 -1.27
N GLY A 390 -15.26 16.51 -0.47
CA GLY A 390 -16.72 16.45 -0.35
C GLY A 390 -17.42 15.76 -1.52
N GLN A 391 -16.69 15.01 -2.34
CA GLN A 391 -17.25 14.23 -3.43
C GLN A 391 -17.75 12.87 -2.91
N GLY A 392 -18.84 12.38 -3.48
CA GLY A 392 -19.36 11.05 -3.16
C GLY A 392 -18.44 9.94 -3.67
N LEU A 393 -18.34 8.86 -2.91
CA LEU A 393 -17.72 7.63 -3.39
C LEU A 393 -18.60 6.97 -4.47
N PRO A 394 -18.00 6.31 -5.47
CA PRO A 394 -18.76 5.50 -6.41
C PRO A 394 -19.47 4.36 -5.67
N ASP A 395 -20.62 3.92 -6.18
CA ASP A 395 -21.51 2.99 -5.46
C ASP A 395 -20.81 1.68 -5.05
N TRP A 396 -19.93 1.16 -5.91
CA TRP A 396 -19.15 -0.06 -5.63
C TRP A 396 -18.12 0.10 -4.50
N ALA A 397 -17.75 1.34 -4.16
CA ALA A 397 -16.76 1.64 -3.11
C ALA A 397 -17.40 2.05 -1.78
N ARG A 398 -18.73 2.23 -1.74
CA ARG A 398 -19.43 2.52 -0.49
C ARG A 398 -19.42 1.25 0.37
N ALA A 399 -19.08 1.39 1.64
CA ALA A 399 -19.33 0.34 2.62
C ALA A 399 -20.86 0.15 2.67
N VAL A 400 -21.33 -1.05 2.34
CA VAL A 400 -22.72 -1.45 2.53
C VAL A 400 -22.86 -1.98 3.94
#